data_AF-A0A373M0K3-F1
#
_entry.id   AF-A0A373M0K3-F1
#
_cell.length_a   1.000
_cell.length_b   1.000
_cell.length_c   1.000
_cell.angle_alpha   90.00
_cell.angle_beta   90.00
_cell.angle_gamma   90.00
#
_symmetry.space_group_name_H-M   'P 1'
#
loop_
_entity.id
_entity.type
_entity.pdbx_description
1 polymer ?
#
loop_
_entity_poly.entity_id
_entity_poly.type
_entity_poly.pdbx_seq_one_letter_code
_entity_poly.pdbx_strand_id
1 'polypeptide(L)'
;MKYFIIYKEMSVFIFITYLFSCTKAIFLSFFYYMTLLFRAVFTLTHIFPLPIFSFLYWLAKGGNSMSVYDKSLEQIQSSYQFTDLEMAKMDYTLKVFAYELSKLVFFFVFFAVIGKFSEFAVCLVALLPFRWISGGIHLKHYWSCFIFSFCFFAVILFMGEMFTLPLYAQISLFVLSNLLLFFIGPVPSAKRKVMTKKQYTNKRFLSSLILLVYTILYFALQNVPHRSVVFWSIILQIIQLICAKLTRKGEIYEKD
;
A
#
# COMPACT_ATOMS: atom_id res chain seq x y z
N MET A 1 -27.16 22.84 23.19
CA MET A 1 -25.83 22.23 23.02
C MET A 1 -25.86 20.71 22.77
N LYS A 2 -26.77 19.92 23.37
CA LYS A 2 -26.91 18.46 23.10
C LYS A 2 -27.29 18.10 21.65
N TYR A 3 -28.15 18.89 20.99
CA TYR A 3 -28.59 18.62 19.61
C TYR A 3 -27.51 18.79 18.54
N PHE A 4 -26.51 19.65 18.78
CA PHE A 4 -25.41 19.90 17.82
C PHE A 4 -24.36 18.78 17.82
N ILE A 5 -24.18 18.10 18.96
CA ILE A 5 -23.31 16.93 19.09
C ILE A 5 -23.95 15.73 18.37
N ILE A 6 -25.27 15.54 18.54
CA ILE A 6 -26.02 14.46 17.86
C ILE A 6 -25.95 14.64 16.34
N TYR A 7 -26.09 15.86 15.80
CA TYR A 7 -25.99 16.11 14.36
C TYR A 7 -24.61 15.81 13.77
N LYS A 8 -23.53 16.07 14.53
CA LYS A 8 -22.14 15.80 14.10
C LYS A 8 -21.82 14.31 14.15
N GLU A 9 -22.28 13.59 15.16
CA GLU A 9 -22.17 12.13 15.29
C GLU A 9 -22.98 11.41 14.20
N MET A 10 -24.20 11.88 13.89
CA MET A 10 -25.06 11.30 12.84
C MET A 10 -24.48 11.52 11.44
N SER A 11 -23.84 12.67 11.19
CA SER A 11 -23.15 12.95 9.92
C SER A 11 -21.92 12.07 9.69
N VAL A 12 -21.18 11.73 10.76
CA VAL A 12 -20.05 10.79 10.70
C VAL A 12 -20.55 9.36 10.48
N PHE A 13 -21.66 8.96 11.12
CA PHE A 13 -22.25 7.63 10.93
C PHE A 13 -22.81 7.43 9.51
N ILE A 14 -23.45 8.47 8.95
CA ILE A 14 -23.91 8.49 7.55
C ILE A 14 -22.72 8.47 6.59
N PHE A 15 -21.65 9.24 6.87
CA PHE A 15 -20.42 9.20 6.07
C PHE A 15 -19.73 7.84 6.12
N ILE A 16 -19.67 7.18 7.29
CA ILE A 16 -19.08 5.84 7.45
C ILE A 16 -19.93 4.78 6.74
N THR A 17 -21.26 4.85 6.80
CA THR A 17 -22.14 3.91 6.06
C THR A 17 -22.10 4.14 4.56
N TYR A 18 -22.00 5.40 4.09
CA TYR A 18 -21.71 5.72 2.68
C TYR A 18 -20.33 5.23 2.27
N LEU A 19 -19.30 5.37 3.14
CA LEU A 19 -17.97 4.82 2.93
C LEU A 19 -18.01 3.29 2.89
N PHE A 20 -18.89 2.62 3.64
CA PHE A 20 -19.07 1.17 3.68
C PHE A 20 -19.74 0.63 2.40
N SER A 21 -20.73 1.35 1.89
CA SER A 21 -21.43 1.03 0.63
C SER A 21 -20.53 1.33 -0.57
N CYS A 22 -19.85 2.48 -0.56
CA CYS A 22 -18.85 2.84 -1.56
C CYS A 22 -17.62 1.94 -1.47
N THR A 23 -17.13 1.50 -0.30
CA THR A 23 -15.97 0.59 -0.25
C THR A 23 -16.35 -0.80 -0.74
N LYS A 24 -17.54 -1.34 -0.45
CA LYS A 24 -17.99 -2.56 -1.13
C LYS A 24 -18.08 -2.38 -2.64
N ALA A 25 -18.71 -1.31 -3.11
CA ALA A 25 -18.88 -1.04 -4.53
C ALA A 25 -17.55 -0.72 -5.23
N ILE A 26 -16.64 0.04 -4.62
CA ILE A 26 -15.29 0.38 -5.10
C ILE A 26 -14.38 -0.83 -5.03
N PHE A 27 -14.47 -1.67 -4.00
CA PHE A 27 -13.65 -2.88 -3.90
C PHE A 27 -14.15 -3.94 -4.91
N LEU A 28 -15.46 -4.14 -5.06
CA LEU A 28 -16.03 -4.99 -6.11
C LEU A 28 -15.81 -4.42 -7.51
N SER A 29 -15.94 -3.12 -7.72
CA SER A 29 -15.72 -2.50 -9.04
C SER A 29 -14.23 -2.41 -9.36
N PHE A 30 -13.35 -2.11 -8.42
CA PHE A 30 -11.90 -2.21 -8.61
C PHE A 30 -11.49 -3.65 -8.89
N PHE A 31 -12.02 -4.62 -8.14
CA PHE A 31 -11.76 -6.05 -8.40
C PHE A 31 -12.32 -6.46 -9.77
N TYR A 32 -13.51 -6.00 -10.16
CA TYR A 32 -14.12 -6.21 -11.47
C TYR A 32 -13.32 -5.54 -12.59
N TYR A 33 -12.93 -4.28 -12.46
CA TYR A 33 -12.13 -3.54 -13.44
C TYR A 33 -10.69 -4.08 -13.53
N MET A 34 -10.08 -4.52 -12.43
CA MET A 34 -8.77 -5.15 -12.45
C MET A 34 -8.83 -6.56 -13.06
N THR A 35 -9.89 -7.34 -12.81
CA THR A 35 -10.10 -8.63 -13.49
C THR A 35 -10.48 -8.46 -14.96
N LEU A 36 -11.20 -7.39 -15.33
CA LEU A 36 -11.55 -7.06 -16.72
C LEU A 36 -10.33 -6.55 -17.50
N LEU A 37 -9.56 -5.63 -16.90
CA LEU A 37 -8.27 -5.15 -17.41
C LEU A 37 -7.30 -6.32 -17.57
N PHE A 38 -7.27 -7.24 -16.61
CA PHE A 38 -6.43 -8.42 -16.69
C PHE A 38 -6.94 -9.43 -17.73
N ARG A 39 -8.25 -9.66 -17.88
CA ARG A 39 -8.78 -10.47 -19.00
C ARG A 39 -8.36 -9.88 -20.34
N ALA A 40 -8.46 -8.56 -20.51
CA ALA A 40 -8.01 -7.86 -21.71
C ALA A 40 -6.50 -8.00 -21.94
N VAL A 41 -5.69 -7.79 -20.91
CA VAL A 41 -4.22 -7.97 -20.96
C VAL A 41 -3.83 -9.42 -21.20
N PHE A 42 -4.54 -10.39 -20.61
CA PHE A 42 -4.23 -11.81 -20.72
C PHE A 42 -4.66 -12.41 -22.07
N THR A 43 -5.79 -11.97 -22.63
CA THR A 43 -6.13 -12.24 -24.05
C THR A 43 -5.11 -11.63 -25.00
N LEU A 44 -4.49 -10.50 -24.65
CA LEU A 44 -3.40 -9.91 -25.44
C LEU A 44 -2.07 -10.67 -25.26
N THR A 45 -1.75 -11.20 -24.06
CA THR A 45 -0.51 -11.94 -23.81
C THR A 45 -0.51 -13.37 -24.38
N HIS A 46 -1.67 -13.99 -24.59
CA HIS A 46 -1.74 -15.24 -25.36
C HIS A 46 -1.44 -15.06 -26.86
N ILE A 47 -1.50 -13.82 -27.37
CA ILE A 47 -1.15 -13.48 -28.76
C ILE A 47 0.31 -13.00 -28.86
N PHE A 48 0.89 -12.45 -27.78
CA PHE A 48 2.28 -12.00 -27.77
C PHE A 48 2.94 -12.18 -26.38
N PRO A 49 3.81 -13.19 -26.18
CA PRO A 49 4.67 -13.29 -24.99
C PRO A 49 5.90 -12.35 -25.02
N LEU A 50 6.13 -11.66 -26.14
CA LEU A 50 7.29 -10.78 -26.38
C LEU A 50 7.27 -9.38 -25.70
N PRO A 51 6.14 -8.72 -25.36
CA PRO A 51 6.16 -7.33 -24.91
C PRO A 51 6.58 -7.18 -23.45
N ILE A 52 6.41 -8.20 -22.60
CA ILE A 52 6.86 -8.18 -21.19
C ILE A 52 8.38 -8.28 -21.11
N PHE A 53 8.99 -9.19 -21.88
CA PHE A 53 10.45 -9.28 -21.98
C PHE A 53 11.03 -8.03 -22.63
N SER A 54 10.38 -7.48 -23.65
CA SER A 54 10.76 -6.19 -24.25
C SER A 54 10.65 -5.03 -23.26
N PHE A 55 9.63 -4.99 -22.40
CA PHE A 55 9.44 -3.92 -21.40
C PHE A 55 10.43 -4.04 -20.22
N LEU A 56 10.69 -5.27 -19.76
CA LEU A 56 11.72 -5.54 -18.75
C LEU A 56 13.14 -5.30 -19.30
N TYR A 57 13.39 -5.66 -20.56
CA TYR A 57 14.63 -5.35 -21.27
C TYR A 57 14.76 -3.84 -21.53
N TRP A 58 13.67 -3.14 -21.81
CA TRP A 58 13.61 -1.67 -21.95
C TRP A 58 13.90 -0.95 -20.63
N LEU A 59 13.36 -1.42 -19.49
CA LEU A 59 13.70 -0.95 -18.15
C LEU A 59 15.15 -1.28 -17.77
N ALA A 60 15.64 -2.48 -18.13
CA ALA A 60 17.00 -2.93 -17.82
C ALA A 60 18.07 -2.25 -18.67
N LYS A 61 17.76 -1.80 -19.89
CA LYS A 61 18.72 -1.22 -20.84
C LYS A 61 18.91 0.29 -20.70
N GLY A 62 18.08 0.99 -19.93
CA GLY A 62 18.34 2.35 -19.42
C GLY A 62 18.90 3.40 -20.40
N GLY A 63 18.70 3.26 -21.72
CA GLY A 63 19.65 3.84 -22.67
C GLY A 63 19.09 4.43 -23.97
N ASN A 64 17.77 4.38 -24.21
CA ASN A 64 17.22 5.04 -25.42
C ASN A 64 15.85 5.73 -25.24
N SER A 65 15.26 5.69 -24.04
CA SER A 65 14.11 6.54 -23.69
C SER A 65 14.50 7.78 -22.89
N MET A 66 15.80 7.95 -22.57
CA MET A 66 16.31 9.13 -21.87
C MET A 66 15.96 10.40 -22.67
N SER A 67 16.06 10.36 -24.01
CA SER A 67 15.75 11.52 -24.86
C SER A 67 14.29 11.97 -24.85
N VAL A 68 13.31 11.08 -24.57
CA VAL A 68 11.89 11.45 -24.49
C VAL A 68 11.56 11.96 -23.09
N TYR A 69 12.14 11.33 -22.07
CA TYR A 69 12.01 11.74 -20.68
C TYR A 69 12.67 13.11 -20.42
N ASP A 70 13.89 13.30 -20.89
CA ASP A 70 14.66 14.54 -20.79
C ASP A 70 13.94 15.68 -21.53
N LYS A 71 13.42 15.42 -22.74
CA LYS A 71 12.58 16.40 -23.47
C LYS A 71 11.31 16.78 -22.72
N SER A 72 10.64 15.82 -22.07
CA SER A 72 9.45 16.10 -21.28
C SER A 72 9.75 16.91 -20.02
N LEU A 73 10.90 16.66 -19.38
CA LEU A 73 11.40 17.43 -18.24
C LEU A 73 11.80 18.85 -18.66
N GLU A 74 12.50 19.01 -19.77
CA GLU A 74 12.88 20.33 -20.33
C GLU A 74 11.63 21.17 -20.67
N GLN A 75 10.60 20.57 -21.28
CA GLN A 75 9.33 21.26 -21.55
C GLN A 75 8.60 21.69 -20.27
N ILE A 76 8.64 20.86 -19.21
CA ILE A 76 8.04 21.21 -17.92
C ILE A 76 8.83 22.33 -17.24
N GLN A 77 10.16 22.29 -17.30
CA GLN A 77 11.04 23.33 -16.75
C GLN A 77 10.82 24.68 -17.44
N SER A 78 10.72 24.68 -18.77
CA SER A 78 10.51 25.90 -19.56
C SER A 78 9.11 26.50 -19.34
N SER A 79 8.10 25.67 -19.08
CA SER A 79 6.71 26.11 -18.94
C SER A 79 6.37 26.64 -17.54
N TYR A 80 7.03 26.14 -16.49
CA TYR A 80 6.67 26.42 -15.10
C TYR A 80 7.73 27.15 -14.27
N GLN A 81 8.90 27.48 -14.83
CA GLN A 81 9.98 28.21 -14.13
C GLN A 81 10.42 27.52 -12.82
N PHE A 82 10.44 26.19 -12.80
CA PHE A 82 10.87 25.45 -11.62
C PHE A 82 12.36 25.66 -11.34
N THR A 83 12.71 25.75 -10.06
CA THR A 83 14.11 25.79 -9.62
C THR A 83 14.79 24.43 -9.85
N ASP A 84 16.10 24.41 -10.03
CA ASP A 84 16.87 23.17 -10.24
C ASP A 84 16.64 22.13 -9.12
N LEU A 85 16.39 22.61 -7.90
CA LEU A 85 16.05 21.76 -6.74
C LEU A 85 14.67 21.09 -6.90
N GLU A 86 13.69 21.78 -7.46
CA GLU A 86 12.34 21.23 -7.71
C GLU A 86 12.36 20.22 -8.84
N MET A 87 13.12 20.51 -9.90
CA MET A 87 13.37 19.59 -11.01
C MET A 87 14.04 18.30 -10.53
N ALA A 88 15.11 18.40 -9.72
CA ALA A 88 15.78 17.23 -9.15
C ALA A 88 14.86 16.39 -8.25
N LYS A 89 13.97 17.02 -7.48
CA LYS A 89 12.97 16.31 -6.66
C LYS A 89 11.94 15.58 -7.50
N MET A 90 11.48 16.20 -8.59
CA MET A 90 10.53 15.60 -9.51
C MET A 90 11.13 14.38 -10.21
N ASP A 91 12.35 14.50 -10.74
CA ASP A 91 13.09 13.38 -11.35
C ASP A 91 13.27 12.21 -10.36
N TYR A 92 13.72 12.50 -9.14
CA TYR A 92 13.86 11.47 -8.11
C TYR A 92 12.52 10.79 -7.78
N THR A 93 11.44 11.56 -7.70
CA THR A 93 10.10 11.03 -7.40
C THR A 93 9.59 10.12 -8.51
N LEU A 94 9.78 10.51 -9.78
CA LEU A 94 9.41 9.69 -10.94
C LEU A 94 10.23 8.41 -11.02
N LYS A 95 11.54 8.47 -10.76
CA LYS A 95 12.41 7.28 -10.68
C LYS A 95 11.94 6.32 -9.59
N VAL A 96 11.65 6.82 -8.39
CA VAL A 96 11.12 6.00 -7.29
C VAL A 96 9.78 5.39 -7.67
N PHE A 97 8.88 6.16 -8.28
CA PHE A 97 7.59 5.66 -8.75
C PHE A 97 7.74 4.56 -9.79
N ALA A 98 8.62 4.73 -10.78
CA ALA A 98 8.92 3.72 -11.80
C ALA A 98 9.50 2.45 -11.16
N TYR A 99 10.39 2.58 -10.18
CA TYR A 99 10.92 1.43 -9.44
C TYR A 99 9.82 0.71 -8.65
N GLU A 100 8.94 1.39 -7.93
CA GLU A 100 7.82 0.73 -7.23
C GLU A 100 6.85 0.06 -8.22
N LEU A 101 6.55 0.72 -9.35
CA LEU A 101 5.68 0.17 -10.39
C LEU A 101 6.27 -1.09 -11.02
N SER A 102 7.58 -1.10 -11.32
CA SER A 102 8.28 -2.26 -11.87
C SER A 102 8.16 -3.49 -10.95
N LYS A 103 8.25 -3.29 -9.63
CA LYS A 103 8.11 -4.36 -8.64
C LYS A 103 6.69 -4.90 -8.60
N LEU A 104 5.69 -4.00 -8.61
CA LEU A 104 4.28 -4.42 -8.62
C LEU A 104 3.94 -5.23 -9.87
N VAL A 105 4.38 -4.79 -11.06
CA VAL A 105 4.17 -5.53 -12.31
C VAL A 105 4.77 -6.94 -12.21
N PHE A 106 5.99 -7.06 -11.71
CA PHE A 106 6.62 -8.36 -11.51
C PHE A 106 5.82 -9.25 -10.55
N PHE A 107 5.38 -8.73 -9.40
CA PHE A 107 4.59 -9.50 -8.43
C PHE A 107 3.24 -9.94 -9.01
N PHE A 108 2.57 -9.07 -9.76
CA PHE A 108 1.32 -9.41 -10.45
C PHE A 108 1.51 -10.57 -11.43
N VAL A 109 2.54 -10.51 -12.28
CA VAL A 109 2.82 -11.59 -13.23
C VAL A 109 3.15 -12.89 -12.50
N PHE A 110 4.01 -12.82 -11.48
CA PHE A 110 4.44 -13.99 -10.72
C PHE A 110 3.27 -14.71 -10.02
N PHE A 111 2.47 -13.97 -9.25
CA PHE A 111 1.32 -14.57 -8.54
C PHE A 111 0.18 -14.96 -9.49
N ALA A 112 0.09 -14.34 -10.68
CA ALA A 112 -0.82 -14.81 -11.73
C ALA A 112 -0.40 -16.17 -12.30
N VAL A 113 0.89 -16.38 -12.59
CA VAL A 113 1.40 -17.66 -13.12
C VAL A 113 1.19 -18.81 -12.13
N ILE A 114 1.27 -18.53 -10.82
CA ILE A 114 1.05 -19.53 -9.77
C ILE A 114 -0.46 -19.73 -9.44
N GLY A 115 -1.34 -18.94 -10.06
CA GLY A 115 -2.79 -19.02 -9.84
C GLY A 115 -3.27 -18.41 -8.52
N LYS A 116 -2.46 -17.52 -7.89
CA LYS A 116 -2.75 -16.83 -6.62
C LYS A 116 -3.00 -15.33 -6.80
N PHE A 117 -3.46 -14.94 -7.98
CA PHE A 117 -3.66 -13.53 -8.34
C PHE A 117 -4.70 -12.84 -7.45
N SER A 118 -5.83 -13.51 -7.19
CA SER A 118 -6.93 -13.00 -6.35
C SER A 118 -6.46 -12.69 -4.93
N GLU A 119 -5.71 -13.60 -4.34
CA GLU A 119 -5.13 -13.49 -3.01
C GLU A 119 -4.13 -12.33 -2.95
N PHE A 120 -3.25 -12.23 -3.95
CA PHE A 120 -2.30 -11.14 -4.05
C PHE A 120 -3.01 -9.77 -4.20
N ALA A 121 -4.03 -9.68 -5.04
CA ALA A 121 -4.79 -8.44 -5.23
C ALA A 121 -5.48 -8.00 -3.93
N VAL A 122 -6.12 -8.94 -3.20
CA VAL A 122 -6.73 -8.67 -1.89
C VAL A 122 -5.67 -8.21 -0.88
N CYS A 123 -4.52 -8.89 -0.82
CA CYS A 123 -3.40 -8.52 0.03
C CYS A 123 -2.90 -7.09 -0.28
N LEU A 124 -2.73 -6.76 -1.56
CA LEU A 124 -2.28 -5.45 -1.99
C LEU A 124 -3.26 -4.35 -1.54
N VAL A 125 -4.55 -4.52 -1.80
CA VAL A 125 -5.56 -3.52 -1.39
C VAL A 125 -5.60 -3.37 0.12
N ALA A 126 -5.48 -4.47 0.88
CA ALA A 126 -5.45 -4.41 2.34
C ALA A 126 -4.22 -3.65 2.87
N LEU A 127 -3.05 -3.80 2.25
CA LEU A 127 -1.79 -3.20 2.72
C LEU A 127 -1.57 -1.75 2.28
N LEU A 128 -2.08 -1.35 1.11
CA LEU A 128 -1.81 -0.04 0.51
C LEU A 128 -2.10 1.15 1.45
N PRO A 129 -3.26 1.23 2.14
CA PRO A 129 -3.56 2.34 3.04
C PRO A 129 -2.57 2.44 4.21
N PHE A 130 -2.22 1.30 4.81
CA PHE A 130 -1.28 1.25 5.92
C PHE A 130 0.12 1.66 5.49
N ARG A 131 0.59 1.20 4.33
CA ARG A 131 1.91 1.58 3.80
C ARG A 131 1.98 3.06 3.42
N TRP A 132 0.89 3.64 2.92
CA TRP A 132 0.86 5.05 2.58
C TRP A 132 0.96 5.96 3.82
N ILE A 133 0.22 5.62 4.88
CA ILE A 133 0.08 6.46 6.08
C ILE A 133 1.16 6.16 7.11
N SER A 134 1.34 4.89 7.46
CA SER A 134 2.23 4.43 8.53
C SER A 134 3.64 4.12 8.04
N GLY A 135 3.86 3.96 6.73
CA GLY A 135 5.17 3.64 6.17
C GLY A 135 5.54 2.16 6.32
N GLY A 136 6.84 1.89 6.43
CA GLY A 136 7.38 0.53 6.50
C GLY A 136 8.91 0.49 6.38
N ILE A 137 9.43 -0.73 6.30
CA ILE A 137 10.87 -0.97 6.16
C ILE A 137 11.29 -0.62 4.73
N HIS A 138 12.27 0.27 4.60
CA HIS A 138 12.94 0.57 3.33
C HIS A 138 14.44 0.33 3.50
N LEU A 139 14.95 -0.64 2.75
CA LEU A 139 16.37 -0.96 2.69
C LEU A 139 17.08 -0.04 1.70
N LYS A 140 18.40 0.11 1.84
CA LYS A 140 19.20 1.05 1.02
C LYS A 140 19.19 0.68 -0.47
N HIS A 141 19.12 -0.61 -0.79
CA HIS A 141 19.22 -1.13 -2.16
C HIS A 141 17.88 -1.62 -2.70
N TYR A 142 17.68 -1.44 -4.01
CA TYR A 142 16.49 -1.87 -4.74
C TYR A 142 16.23 -3.38 -4.59
N TRP A 143 17.25 -4.21 -4.86
CA TRP A 143 17.13 -5.67 -4.82
C TRP A 143 16.78 -6.20 -3.42
N SER A 144 17.35 -5.61 -2.37
CA SER A 144 17.00 -5.98 -1.01
C SER A 144 15.54 -5.63 -0.70
N CYS A 145 15.06 -4.46 -1.12
CA CYS A 145 13.64 -4.09 -0.97
C CYS A 145 12.71 -4.98 -1.79
N PHE A 146 13.14 -5.37 -3.00
CA PHE A 146 12.38 -6.26 -3.88
C PHE A 146 12.21 -7.63 -3.25
N ILE A 147 13.31 -8.27 -2.84
CA ILE A 147 13.30 -9.60 -2.19
C ILE A 147 12.48 -9.54 -0.90
N PHE A 148 12.70 -8.53 -0.05
CA PHE A 148 11.93 -8.38 1.18
C PHE A 148 10.43 -8.25 0.90
N SER A 149 10.04 -7.41 -0.05
CA SER A 149 8.62 -7.22 -0.39
C SER A 149 8.00 -8.49 -0.97
N PHE A 150 8.73 -9.18 -1.84
CA PHE A 150 8.33 -10.46 -2.41
C PHE A 150 8.08 -11.51 -1.32
N CYS A 151 9.06 -11.72 -0.44
CA CYS A 151 8.93 -12.65 0.69
C CYS A 151 7.79 -12.25 1.61
N PHE A 152 7.59 -10.96 1.86
CA PHE A 152 6.49 -10.47 2.69
C PHE A 152 5.12 -10.82 2.11
N PHE A 153 4.90 -10.59 0.82
CA PHE A 153 3.66 -11.01 0.15
C PHE A 153 3.50 -12.53 0.16
N ALA A 154 4.56 -13.28 -0.18
CA ALA A 154 4.51 -14.74 -0.19
C ALA A 154 4.16 -15.33 1.18
N VAL A 155 4.73 -14.81 2.27
CA VAL A 155 4.42 -15.25 3.64
C VAL A 155 2.98 -14.93 4.01
N ILE A 156 2.45 -13.76 3.65
CA ILE A 156 1.04 -13.43 3.90
C ILE A 156 0.11 -14.41 3.21
N LEU A 157 0.35 -14.69 1.93
CA LEU A 157 -0.46 -15.62 1.15
C LEU A 157 -0.39 -17.04 1.74
N PHE A 158 0.82 -17.51 2.03
CA PHE A 158 1.04 -18.80 2.69
C PHE A 158 0.31 -18.90 4.04
N MET A 159 0.43 -17.88 4.89
CA MET A 159 -0.24 -17.84 6.19
C MET A 159 -1.77 -17.79 6.04
N GLY A 160 -2.27 -17.05 5.05
CA GLY A 160 -3.69 -16.96 4.72
C GLY A 160 -4.31 -18.29 4.30
N GLU A 161 -3.55 -19.16 3.66
CA GLU A 161 -4.03 -20.47 3.22
C GLU A 161 -3.91 -21.53 4.30
N MET A 162 -2.79 -21.54 5.03
CA MET A 162 -2.46 -22.63 5.95
C MET A 162 -3.02 -22.42 7.36
N PHE A 163 -3.27 -21.17 7.78
CA PHE A 163 -3.60 -20.86 9.18
C PHE A 163 -4.88 -20.03 9.31
N THR A 164 -5.93 -20.69 9.80
CA THR A 164 -7.16 -20.05 10.25
C THR A 164 -7.27 -20.12 11.77
N LEU A 165 -7.16 -18.97 12.44
CA LEU A 165 -7.28 -18.89 13.90
C LEU A 165 -8.74 -18.93 14.35
N PRO A 166 -9.04 -19.41 15.58
CA PRO A 166 -10.37 -19.31 16.15
C PRO A 166 -10.80 -17.85 16.35
N LEU A 167 -12.11 -17.59 16.35
CA LEU A 167 -12.68 -16.24 16.40
C LEU A 167 -12.15 -15.40 17.57
N TYR A 168 -12.05 -16.00 18.76
CA TYR A 168 -11.53 -15.33 19.96
C TYR A 168 -10.09 -14.83 19.75
N ALA A 169 -9.21 -15.65 19.17
CA ALA A 169 -7.83 -15.26 18.88
C ALA A 169 -7.75 -14.14 17.83
N GLN A 170 -8.63 -14.17 16.82
CA GLN A 170 -8.70 -13.11 15.81
C GLN A 170 -9.09 -11.77 16.45
N ILE A 171 -10.12 -11.75 17.31
CA ILE A 171 -10.57 -10.54 18.02
C ILE A 171 -9.43 -10.00 18.90
N SER A 172 -8.80 -10.85 19.71
CA SER A 172 -7.70 -10.44 20.58
C SER A 172 -6.53 -9.83 19.80
N LEU A 173 -6.15 -10.44 18.66
CA LEU A 173 -5.07 -9.93 17.83
C LEU A 173 -5.43 -8.61 17.13
N PHE A 174 -6.68 -8.40 16.70
CA PHE A 174 -7.12 -7.12 16.15
C PHE A 174 -7.12 -6.00 17.18
N VAL A 175 -7.59 -6.27 18.41
CA VAL A 175 -7.57 -5.29 19.49
C VAL A 175 -6.13 -4.91 19.83
N LEU A 176 -5.27 -5.92 20.00
CA LEU A 176 -3.85 -5.70 20.27
C LEU A 176 -3.17 -4.91 19.14
N SER A 177 -3.49 -5.25 17.89
CA SER A 177 -3.01 -4.58 16.68
C SER A 177 -3.35 -3.08 16.66
N ASN A 178 -4.59 -2.73 17.02
CA ASN A 178 -5.03 -1.33 17.11
C ASN A 178 -4.27 -0.57 18.19
N LEU A 179 -4.09 -1.15 19.37
CA LEU A 179 -3.32 -0.57 20.47
C LEU A 179 -1.86 -0.35 20.06
N LEU A 180 -1.22 -1.38 19.51
CA LEU A 180 0.18 -1.30 19.07
C LEU A 180 0.37 -0.24 17.99
N LEU A 181 -0.49 -0.20 16.96
CA LEU A 181 -0.41 0.81 15.91
C LEU A 181 -0.56 2.22 16.49
N PHE A 182 -1.49 2.40 17.44
CA PHE A 182 -1.65 3.67 18.14
C PHE A 182 -0.37 4.05 18.88
N PHE A 183 0.26 3.17 19.67
CA PHE A 183 1.48 3.53 20.42
C PHE A 183 2.74 3.69 19.55
N ILE A 184 2.87 2.90 18.48
CA ILE A 184 4.02 2.95 17.59
C ILE A 184 3.98 4.23 16.77
N GLY A 185 2.81 4.58 16.21
CA GLY A 185 2.65 5.69 15.29
C GLY A 185 3.26 5.42 13.90
N PRO A 186 3.23 6.41 13.00
CA PRO A 186 3.80 6.27 11.66
C PRO A 186 5.33 6.24 11.71
N VAL A 187 5.95 5.34 10.94
CA VAL A 187 7.40 5.20 10.78
C VAL A 187 7.78 5.64 9.36
N PRO A 188 7.89 6.95 9.08
CA PRO A 188 8.23 7.45 7.74
C PRO A 188 9.67 7.09 7.37
N SER A 189 9.95 6.80 6.10
CA SER A 189 11.32 6.54 5.61
C SER A 189 12.30 7.67 5.98
N ALA A 190 13.55 7.32 6.28
CA ALA A 190 14.62 8.28 6.62
C ALA A 190 14.88 9.33 5.52
N LYS A 191 14.53 9.01 4.27
CA LYS A 191 14.66 9.93 3.12
C LYS A 191 13.50 10.93 3.01
N ARG A 192 12.44 10.81 3.82
CA ARG A 192 11.32 11.75 3.83
C ARG A 192 11.62 12.94 4.74
N LYS A 193 11.08 14.11 4.38
CA LYS A 193 11.13 15.31 5.21
C LYS A 193 10.54 15.02 6.60
N VAL A 194 11.25 15.45 7.65
CA VAL A 194 10.78 15.34 9.04
C VAL A 194 9.44 16.06 9.18
N MET A 195 8.47 15.37 9.78
CA MET A 195 7.10 15.87 9.93
C MET A 195 7.01 16.79 11.16
N THR A 196 6.06 17.72 11.14
CA THR A 196 5.72 18.48 12.35
C THR A 196 4.93 17.60 13.32
N LYS A 197 5.00 17.90 14.63
CA LYS A 197 4.26 17.18 15.68
C LYS A 197 2.76 17.04 15.40
N LYS A 198 2.14 18.09 14.85
CA LYS A 198 0.72 18.08 14.42
C LYS A 198 0.46 17.07 13.29
N GLN A 199 1.32 17.04 12.27
CA GLN A 199 1.19 16.09 11.16
C GLN A 199 1.42 14.64 11.62
N TYR A 200 2.39 14.43 12.51
CA TYR A 200 2.67 13.12 13.08
C TYR A 200 1.46 12.58 13.86
N THR A 201 0.90 13.41 14.75
CA THR A 201 -0.27 13.06 15.57
C THR A 201 -1.50 12.77 14.72
N ASN A 202 -1.73 13.57 13.67
CA ASN A 202 -2.84 13.35 12.76
C ASN A 202 -2.71 12.02 12.00
N LYS A 203 -1.51 11.70 11.48
CA LYS A 203 -1.27 10.43 10.80
C LYS A 203 -1.38 9.22 11.74
N ARG A 204 -0.93 9.35 12.99
CA ARG A 204 -1.12 8.34 14.03
C ARG A 204 -2.61 8.06 14.23
N PHE A 205 -3.40 9.09 14.50
CA PHE A 205 -4.83 8.96 14.70
C PHE A 205 -5.54 8.39 13.46
N LEU A 206 -5.21 8.88 12.27
CA LEU A 206 -5.76 8.41 11.01
C LEU A 206 -5.45 6.92 10.77
N SER A 207 -4.22 6.48 11.04
CA SER A 207 -3.83 5.07 10.86
C SER A 207 -4.60 4.13 11.80
N SER A 208 -4.79 4.53 13.06
CA SER A 208 -5.59 3.77 14.03
C SER A 208 -7.07 3.76 13.65
N LEU A 209 -7.62 4.88 13.18
CA LEU A 209 -9.02 4.97 12.74
C LEU A 209 -9.27 4.05 11.54
N ILE A 210 -8.36 4.02 10.56
CA ILE A 210 -8.46 3.11 9.41
C ILE A 210 -8.41 1.66 9.85
N LEU A 211 -7.49 1.30 10.76
CA LEU A 211 -7.41 -0.06 11.27
C LEU A 211 -8.70 -0.48 12.01
N LEU A 212 -9.30 0.43 12.77
CA LEU A 212 -10.58 0.20 13.42
C LEU A 212 -11.70 -0.08 12.40
N VAL A 213 -11.80 0.74 11.34
CA VAL A 213 -12.75 0.54 10.25
C VAL A 213 -12.53 -0.80 9.55
N TYR A 214 -11.27 -1.17 9.28
CA TYR A 214 -10.91 -2.47 8.71
C TYR A 214 -11.32 -3.63 9.63
N THR A 215 -11.17 -3.47 10.95
CA THR A 215 -11.57 -4.47 11.94
C THR A 215 -13.08 -4.67 11.91
N ILE A 216 -13.87 -3.59 11.89
CA ILE A 216 -15.34 -3.65 11.80
C ILE A 216 -15.78 -4.30 10.49
N LEU A 217 -15.20 -3.88 9.36
CA LEU A 217 -15.43 -4.48 8.04
C LEU A 217 -15.13 -5.98 8.04
N TYR A 218 -13.99 -6.38 8.60
CA TYR A 218 -13.55 -7.76 8.65
C TYR A 218 -14.52 -8.68 9.41
N PHE A 219 -15.13 -8.20 10.50
CA PHE A 219 -16.13 -8.98 11.24
C PHE A 219 -17.54 -8.90 10.65
N ALA A 220 -17.90 -7.78 10.02
CA ALA A 220 -19.18 -7.62 9.34
C ALA A 220 -19.28 -8.45 8.04
N LEU A 221 -18.16 -8.66 7.36
CA LEU A 221 -18.11 -9.29 6.03
C LEU A 221 -17.54 -10.71 6.09
N GLN A 222 -18.30 -11.63 6.68
CA GLN A 222 -17.85 -13.02 6.88
C GLN A 222 -17.74 -13.84 5.58
N ASN A 223 -18.48 -13.46 4.53
CA ASN A 223 -18.58 -14.22 3.27
C ASN A 223 -17.64 -13.72 2.15
N VAL A 224 -16.68 -12.84 2.46
CA VAL A 224 -15.76 -12.31 1.45
C VAL A 224 -14.64 -13.33 1.17
N PRO A 225 -14.32 -13.61 -0.12
CA PRO A 225 -13.24 -14.51 -0.46
C PRO A 225 -11.89 -14.02 0.05
N HIS A 226 -11.01 -14.95 0.43
CA HIS A 226 -9.64 -14.67 0.92
C HIS A 226 -9.58 -13.77 2.17
N ARG A 227 -10.61 -13.81 3.03
CA ARG A 227 -10.64 -13.06 4.31
C ARG A 227 -9.41 -13.32 5.19
N SER A 228 -8.93 -14.56 5.26
CA SER A 228 -7.71 -14.91 6.01
C SER A 228 -6.46 -14.15 5.52
N VAL A 229 -6.36 -13.85 4.23
CA VAL A 229 -5.28 -13.05 3.65
C VAL A 229 -5.35 -11.61 4.17
N VAL A 230 -6.54 -11.03 4.29
CA VAL A 230 -6.73 -9.68 4.88
C VAL A 230 -6.27 -9.67 6.33
N PHE A 231 -6.63 -10.69 7.11
CA PHE A 231 -6.21 -10.83 8.50
C PHE A 231 -4.69 -10.84 8.61
N TRP A 232 -4.01 -11.77 7.92
CA TRP A 232 -2.56 -11.90 8.01
C TRP A 232 -1.81 -10.70 7.43
N SER A 233 -2.36 -10.03 6.41
CA SER A 233 -1.82 -8.77 5.88
C SER A 233 -1.69 -7.72 6.98
N ILE A 234 -2.74 -7.54 7.78
CA ILE A 234 -2.77 -6.54 8.86
C ILE A 234 -1.80 -6.92 9.98
N ILE A 235 -1.82 -8.18 10.43
CA ILE A 235 -0.95 -8.65 11.52
C ILE A 235 0.53 -8.50 11.14
N LEU A 236 0.92 -8.99 9.96
CA LEU A 236 2.31 -8.94 9.51
C LEU A 236 2.76 -7.50 9.23
N GLN A 237 1.87 -6.61 8.76
CA GLN A 237 2.19 -5.19 8.60
C GLN A 237 2.51 -4.51 9.95
N ILE A 238 1.81 -4.87 11.02
CA ILE A 238 2.07 -4.30 12.35
C ILE A 238 3.39 -4.83 12.91
N ILE A 239 3.67 -6.12 12.74
CA ILE A 239 4.99 -6.70 13.07
C ILE A 239 6.09 -6.00 12.29
N GLN A 240 5.89 -5.75 10.99
CA GLN A 240 6.84 -5.01 10.15
C GLN A 240 7.09 -3.60 10.69
N LEU A 241 6.07 -2.89 11.16
CA LEU A 241 6.21 -1.55 11.74
C LEU A 241 6.95 -1.58 13.09
N ILE A 242 6.71 -2.60 13.93
CA ILE A 242 7.47 -2.82 15.17
C ILE A 242 8.95 -3.00 14.85
N CYS A 243 9.27 -3.91 13.94
CA CYS A 243 10.65 -4.15 13.49
C CYS A 243 11.28 -2.86 12.95
N ALA A 244 10.56 -2.11 12.10
CA ALA A 244 11.05 -0.84 11.56
C ALA A 244 11.38 0.18 12.66
N LYS A 245 10.54 0.28 13.69
CA LYS A 245 10.74 1.19 14.82
C LYS A 245 11.93 0.77 15.69
N LEU A 246 12.12 -0.54 15.91
CA LEU A 246 13.25 -1.07 16.65
C LEU A 246 14.58 -0.86 15.93
N THR A 247 14.63 -1.12 14.62
CA THR A 247 15.85 -0.92 13.81
C THR A 247 16.27 0.54 13.72
N ARG A 248 15.32 1.48 13.86
CA ARG A 248 15.56 2.92 13.76
C ARG A 248 15.38 3.66 15.09
N LYS A 249 15.63 2.95 16.20
CA LYS A 249 15.61 3.52 17.54
C LYS A 249 16.71 4.59 17.65
N GLY A 250 16.32 5.86 17.88
CA GLY A 250 17.24 6.99 18.01
C GLY A 250 17.13 8.08 16.93
N GLU A 251 16.36 7.84 15.85
CA GLU A 251 16.11 8.87 14.84
C GLU A 251 14.93 9.79 15.24
N ILE A 252 15.06 11.08 14.94
CA ILE A 252 14.05 12.11 15.24
C ILE A 252 12.95 12.05 14.17
N TYR A 253 11.76 11.57 14.55
CA TYR A 253 10.60 11.47 13.65
C TYR A 253 9.73 12.72 13.59
N GLU A 254 9.88 13.60 14.57
CA GLU A 254 9.13 14.84 14.74
C GLU A 254 10.08 16.00 15.01
N LYS A 255 9.87 17.14 14.35
CA LYS A 255 10.46 18.41 14.81
C LYS A 255 9.55 18.97 15.90
N ASP A 256 10.15 19.38 17.01
CA ASP A 256 9.51 20.16 18.07
C ASP A 256 8.91 21.46 17.52
#